data_AF-A0A2J4JPU1-F1
#
_entry.id   AF-A0A2J4JPU1-F1
#
_cell.length_a   1.000
_cell.length_b   1.000
_cell.length_c   1.000
_cell.angle_alpha   90.00
_cell.angle_beta   90.00
_cell.angle_gamma   90.00
#
_symmetry.space_group_name_H-M   'P 1'
#
loop_
_entity.id
_entity.type
_entity.pdbx_description
1 polymer ?
#
loop_
_entity_poly.entity_id
_entity_poly.type
_entity_poly.pdbx_seq_one_letter_code
_entity_poly.pdbx_strand_id
1 'polypeptide(L)'
;NGKFNHRLLCELIVHENFQRFMTDLEIYVDGYVSANIQNLNAGLEATRQMLKKKYAADENDLYMSTLKLGQIDEDEYFGRVLYDELVAILKNIKTEHRKDKTTSDGAMVDNLMKELEDAQKLEGSADEKKIRTALKAIGINYDKLTEDERKLIKKILYKTAMLKPGTLAGNRGKHRR
;
A
#
# COMPACT_ATOMS: atom_id res chain seq x y z
N ASN A 1 -5.65 -19.84 -20.19
CA ASN A 1 -5.42 -20.74 -19.03
C ASN A 1 -4.77 -19.99 -17.88
N GLY A 2 -5.53 -19.11 -17.19
CA GLY A 2 -4.96 -18.30 -16.11
C GLY A 2 -6.03 -17.96 -15.08
N LYS A 3 -6.06 -18.70 -13.98
CA LYS A 3 -6.90 -18.38 -12.81
C LYS A 3 -6.18 -17.47 -11.81
N PHE A 4 -4.84 -17.33 -11.91
CA PHE A 4 -4.01 -16.53 -11.00
C PHE A 4 -2.72 -16.03 -11.68
N ASN A 5 -2.10 -15.02 -11.06
CA ASN A 5 -0.87 -14.39 -11.56
C ASN A 5 0.36 -15.24 -11.24
N HIS A 6 0.80 -16.03 -12.22
CA HIS A 6 1.93 -16.94 -12.09
C HIS A 6 3.24 -16.24 -11.70
N ARG A 7 3.45 -15.00 -12.16
CA ARG A 7 4.66 -14.22 -11.82
C ARG A 7 4.72 -13.96 -10.32
N LEU A 8 3.65 -13.40 -9.75
CA LEU A 8 3.58 -13.11 -8.31
C LEU A 8 3.67 -14.37 -7.46
N LEU A 9 3.05 -15.46 -7.91
CA LEU A 9 3.13 -16.74 -7.20
C LEU A 9 4.57 -17.28 -7.19
N CYS A 10 5.28 -17.24 -8.32
CA CYS A 10 6.68 -17.64 -8.37
C CYS A 10 7.55 -16.76 -7.48
N GLU A 11 7.39 -15.44 -7.53
CA GLU A 11 8.14 -14.49 -6.69
C GLU A 11 7.93 -14.73 -5.20
N LEU A 12 6.71 -15.08 -4.79
CA LEU A 12 6.41 -15.49 -3.43
C LEU A 12 7.18 -16.75 -3.04
N ILE A 13 7.13 -17.79 -3.88
CA ILE A 13 7.73 -19.11 -3.59
C ILE A 13 9.27 -19.07 -3.59
N VAL A 14 9.89 -18.22 -4.41
CA VAL A 14 11.36 -18.11 -4.46
C VAL A 14 11.94 -17.10 -3.47
N HIS A 15 11.10 -16.40 -2.71
CA HIS A 15 11.57 -15.43 -1.72
C HIS A 15 12.39 -16.14 -0.62
N GLU A 16 13.50 -15.54 -0.18
CA GLU A 16 14.42 -16.13 0.79
C GLU A 16 13.73 -16.58 2.10
N ASN A 17 12.80 -15.76 2.61
CA ASN A 17 12.03 -16.08 3.81
C ASN A 17 10.84 -17.02 3.57
N PHE A 18 10.53 -17.40 2.33
CA PHE A 18 9.39 -18.27 2.06
C PHE A 18 9.52 -19.64 2.73
N GLN A 19 10.76 -20.16 2.80
CA GLN A 19 11.04 -21.40 3.52
C GLN A 19 10.66 -21.28 5.00
N ARG A 20 11.00 -20.15 5.64
CA ARG A 20 10.66 -19.91 7.05
C ARG A 20 9.14 -19.83 7.25
N PHE A 21 8.45 -19.07 6.39
CA PHE A 21 6.99 -19.00 6.38
C PHE A 21 6.35 -20.39 6.25
N MET A 22 6.85 -21.24 5.35
CA MET A 22 6.33 -22.60 5.16
C MET A 22 6.57 -23.49 6.39
N THR A 23 7.72 -23.37 7.06
CA THR A 23 7.98 -24.10 8.31
C THR A 23 7.02 -23.68 9.42
N ASP A 24 6.81 -22.37 9.61
CA ASP A 24 5.87 -21.89 10.64
C ASP A 24 4.42 -22.25 10.28
N LEU A 25 4.07 -22.28 8.99
CA LEU A 25 2.77 -22.73 8.49
C LEU A 25 2.55 -24.22 8.75
N GLU A 26 3.55 -25.06 8.49
CA GLU A 26 3.51 -26.50 8.77
C GLU A 26 3.33 -26.76 10.26
N ILE A 27 4.05 -26.04 11.14
CA ILE A 27 3.89 -26.15 12.60
C ILE A 27 2.46 -25.88 13.04
N TYR A 28 1.84 -24.85 12.48
CA TYR A 28 0.45 -24.51 12.79
C TYR A 28 -0.54 -25.54 12.22
N VAL A 29 -0.45 -25.84 10.92
CA VAL A 29 -1.43 -26.69 10.22
C VAL A 29 -1.37 -28.13 10.69
N ASP A 30 -0.17 -28.67 10.92
CA ASP A 30 0.02 -30.05 11.38
C ASP A 30 -0.13 -30.18 12.90
N GLY A 31 -0.28 -29.05 13.61
CA GLY A 31 -0.57 -29.01 15.04
C GLY A 31 0.57 -29.55 15.90
N TYR A 32 1.83 -29.38 15.48
CA TYR A 32 3.00 -29.93 16.19
C TYR A 32 3.09 -29.49 17.65
N VAL A 33 2.53 -28.32 17.98
CA VAL A 33 2.57 -27.75 19.34
C VAL A 33 1.20 -27.66 20.01
N SER A 34 0.11 -28.06 19.33
CA SER A 34 -1.26 -27.88 19.85
C SER A 34 -1.45 -28.62 21.18
N ALA A 35 -0.94 -29.85 21.29
CA ALA A 35 -0.98 -30.62 22.53
C ALA A 35 -0.19 -29.93 23.67
N ASN A 36 0.95 -29.31 23.35
CA ASN A 36 1.73 -28.56 24.33
C ASN A 36 0.99 -27.31 24.83
N ILE A 37 0.38 -26.55 23.92
CA ILE A 37 -0.43 -25.36 24.24
C ILE A 37 -1.64 -25.76 25.10
N GLN A 38 -2.36 -26.81 24.70
CA GLN A 38 -3.50 -27.33 25.47
C GLN A 38 -3.10 -27.76 26.88
N ASN A 39 -1.97 -28.47 27.03
CA ASN A 39 -1.45 -28.87 28.34
C ASN A 39 -1.07 -27.67 29.22
N LEU A 40 -0.44 -26.64 28.64
CA LEU A 40 -0.11 -25.40 29.36
C LEU A 40 -1.39 -24.69 29.83
N ASN A 41 -2.37 -24.52 28.93
CA ASN A 41 -3.64 -23.89 29.25
C ASN A 41 -4.41 -24.67 30.32
N ALA A 42 -4.42 -26.00 30.23
CA ALA A 42 -5.03 -26.86 31.24
C ALA A 42 -4.34 -26.72 32.61
N GLY A 43 -3.01 -26.60 32.65
CA GLY A 43 -2.26 -26.35 33.88
C GLY A 43 -2.59 -25.00 34.54
N LEU A 44 -2.71 -23.94 33.74
CA LEU A 44 -3.14 -22.62 34.21
C LEU A 44 -4.57 -22.66 34.75
N GLU A 45 -5.48 -23.30 34.03
CA GLU A 45 -6.88 -23.44 34.45
C GLU A 45 -7.01 -24.30 35.72
N ALA A 46 -6.26 -25.39 35.84
CA ALA A 46 -6.24 -26.22 37.04
C ALA A 46 -5.77 -25.43 38.27
N THR A 47 -4.73 -24.61 38.12
CA THR A 47 -4.26 -23.70 39.17
C THR A 47 -5.35 -22.69 39.55
N ARG A 48 -6.02 -22.11 38.55
CA ARG A 48 -7.11 -21.14 38.74
C ARG A 48 -8.26 -21.75 39.53
N GLN A 49 -8.68 -22.96 39.19
CA GLN A 49 -9.74 -23.70 39.89
C GLN A 49 -9.32 -24.08 41.32
N MET A 50 -8.05 -24.41 41.56
CA MET A 50 -7.53 -24.67 42.90
C MET A 50 -7.60 -23.42 43.78
N LEU A 51 -7.19 -22.25 43.26
CA LEU A 51 -7.22 -20.99 43.99
C LEU A 51 -8.66 -20.57 44.34
N LYS A 52 -9.57 -20.68 43.38
CA LYS A 52 -11.01 -20.41 43.59
C LYS A 52 -11.58 -21.25 44.73
N LYS A 53 -11.25 -22.55 44.78
CA LYS A 53 -11.75 -23.47 45.83
C LYS A 53 -11.11 -23.25 47.19
N LYS A 54 -9.79 -23.05 47.25
CA LYS A 54 -9.05 -22.97 48.53
C LYS A 54 -9.14 -21.61 49.20
N TYR A 55 -9.24 -20.53 48.43
CA TYR A 55 -9.12 -19.17 48.94
C TYR A 55 -10.36 -18.30 48.67
N ALA A 56 -11.43 -18.88 48.11
CA ALA A 56 -12.63 -18.14 47.69
C ALA A 56 -12.29 -16.89 46.84
N ALA A 57 -11.23 -16.99 46.03
CA ALA A 57 -10.73 -15.88 45.23
C ALA A 57 -11.79 -15.39 44.25
N ASP A 58 -12.00 -14.07 44.21
CA ASP A 58 -12.90 -13.42 43.26
C ASP A 58 -12.35 -13.54 41.83
N GLU A 59 -13.24 -13.54 40.83
CA GLU A 59 -12.79 -13.64 39.42
C GLU A 59 -12.04 -12.40 38.96
N ASN A 60 -12.24 -11.25 39.62
CA ASN A 60 -11.50 -10.02 39.34
C ASN A 60 -10.21 -9.89 40.18
N ASP A 61 -9.85 -10.92 40.95
CA ASP A 61 -8.56 -10.94 41.64
C ASP A 61 -7.40 -10.94 40.63
N LEU A 62 -6.31 -10.26 40.99
CA LEU A 62 -5.13 -10.11 40.15
C LEU A 62 -4.55 -11.48 39.72
N TYR A 63 -4.48 -12.45 40.63
CA TYR A 63 -3.92 -13.77 40.34
C TYR A 63 -4.84 -14.58 39.43
N MET A 64 -6.16 -14.48 39.64
CA MET A 64 -7.16 -15.15 38.78
C MET A 64 -7.14 -14.59 37.35
N SER A 65 -7.03 -13.27 37.22
CA SER A 65 -6.90 -12.58 35.93
C SER A 65 -5.58 -12.94 35.23
N THR A 66 -4.47 -13.00 35.98
CA THR A 66 -3.16 -13.38 35.44
C THR A 66 -3.16 -14.78 34.85
N LEU A 67 -3.73 -15.77 35.56
CA LEU A 67 -3.79 -17.16 35.07
C LEU A 67 -4.68 -17.31 33.83
N LYS A 68 -5.75 -16.51 33.74
CA LYS A 68 -6.64 -16.51 32.57
C LYS A 68 -5.96 -15.85 31.37
N LEU A 69 -5.37 -14.67 31.55
CA LEU A 69 -4.68 -13.94 30.48
C LEU A 69 -3.39 -14.64 30.01
N GLY A 70 -2.80 -15.49 30.85
CA GLY A 70 -1.64 -16.29 30.48
C GLY A 70 -1.96 -17.48 29.57
N GLN A 71 -3.24 -17.80 29.35
CA GLN A 71 -3.63 -18.85 28.40
C GLN A 71 -3.35 -18.38 26.97
N ILE A 72 -2.86 -19.30 26.15
CA ILE A 72 -2.53 -19.04 24.76
C ILE A 72 -3.70 -19.46 23.88
N ASP A 73 -4.25 -18.51 23.13
CA ASP A 73 -5.08 -18.81 21.98
C ASP A 73 -4.16 -19.17 20.81
N GLU A 74 -4.20 -20.42 20.39
CA GLU A 74 -3.31 -20.98 19.36
C GLU A 74 -3.52 -20.30 18.00
N ASP A 75 -4.78 -20.07 17.62
CA ASP A 75 -5.13 -19.45 16.33
C ASP A 75 -4.73 -17.98 16.31
N GLU A 76 -4.92 -17.26 17.42
CA GLU A 76 -4.47 -15.87 17.54
C GLU A 76 -2.94 -15.77 17.47
N TYR A 77 -2.24 -16.63 18.22
CA TYR A 77 -0.78 -16.65 18.27
C TYR A 77 -0.19 -16.95 16.89
N PHE A 78 -0.57 -18.07 16.27
CA PHE A 78 -0.03 -18.45 14.95
C PHE A 78 -0.55 -17.55 13.84
N GLY A 79 -1.78 -17.05 13.93
CA GLY A 79 -2.30 -16.04 13.00
C GLY A 79 -1.40 -14.82 12.92
N ARG A 80 -0.89 -14.34 14.06
CA ARG A 80 0.06 -13.22 14.10
C ARG A 80 1.44 -13.59 13.56
N VAL A 81 1.99 -14.73 13.96
CA VAL A 81 3.30 -15.21 13.49
C VAL A 81 3.31 -15.34 11.96
N LEU A 82 2.30 -16.00 11.38
CA LEU A 82 2.18 -16.20 9.94
C LEU A 82 1.92 -14.89 9.19
N TYR A 83 1.10 -14.01 9.75
CA TYR A 83 0.80 -12.71 9.15
C TYR A 83 2.04 -11.83 9.06
N ASP A 84 2.80 -11.69 10.16
CA ASP A 84 3.98 -10.82 10.21
C ASP A 84 5.03 -11.27 9.17
N GLU A 85 5.26 -12.57 9.03
CA GLU A 85 6.19 -13.14 8.05
C GLU A 85 5.69 -12.95 6.62
N LEU A 86 4.42 -13.26 6.34
CA LEU A 86 3.84 -13.08 5.00
C LEU A 86 3.89 -11.61 4.57
N VAL A 87 3.54 -10.69 5.46
CA VAL A 87 3.58 -9.25 5.17
C VAL A 87 5.00 -8.77 4.91
N ALA A 88 6.00 -9.30 5.61
CA ALA A 88 7.40 -8.98 5.34
C ALA A 88 7.79 -9.38 3.91
N ILE A 89 7.46 -10.61 3.49
CA ILE A 89 7.69 -11.10 2.12
C ILE A 89 6.99 -10.21 1.09
N LEU A 90 5.70 -9.92 1.29
CA LEU A 90 4.91 -9.11 0.36
C LEU A 90 5.44 -7.67 0.24
N LYS A 91 5.90 -7.07 1.34
CA LYS A 91 6.53 -5.74 1.33
C LYS A 91 7.85 -5.74 0.57
N ASN A 92 8.64 -6.81 0.67
CA ASN A 92 9.89 -6.95 -0.08
C ASN A 92 9.60 -7.06 -1.60
N ILE A 93 8.71 -7.98 -1.99
CA ILE A 93 8.29 -8.14 -3.40
C ILE A 93 7.78 -6.81 -3.97
N LYS A 94 6.91 -6.10 -3.23
CA LYS A 94 6.41 -4.77 -3.63
C LYS A 94 7.53 -3.75 -3.81
N THR A 95 8.58 -3.80 -2.99
CA THR A 95 9.72 -2.88 -3.06
C THR A 95 10.57 -3.15 -4.29
N GLU A 96 10.88 -4.42 -4.57
CA GLU A 96 11.61 -4.80 -5.79
C GLU A 96 10.82 -4.44 -7.06
N HIS A 97 9.49 -4.57 -7.03
CA HIS A 97 8.62 -4.18 -8.13
C HIS A 97 8.61 -2.68 -8.43
N ARG A 98 9.05 -1.80 -7.51
CA ARG A 98 9.13 -0.35 -7.81
C ARG A 98 10.08 -0.02 -8.95
N LYS A 99 11.01 -0.93 -9.28
CA LYS A 99 11.96 -0.80 -10.40
C LYS A 99 11.37 -1.21 -11.74
N ASP A 100 10.18 -1.83 -11.75
CA ASP A 100 9.55 -2.33 -12.97
C ASP A 100 8.82 -1.23 -13.73
N LYS A 101 9.00 -1.21 -15.06
CA LYS A 101 8.38 -0.25 -15.99
C LYS A 101 6.84 -0.24 -16.00
N THR A 102 6.20 -1.28 -15.45
CA THR A 102 4.74 -1.45 -15.42
C THR A 102 4.14 -1.28 -14.03
N THR A 103 4.97 -1.05 -13.01
CA THR A 103 4.52 -0.78 -11.65
C THR A 103 4.43 0.73 -11.48
N SER A 104 3.30 1.23 -10.99
CA SER A 104 3.20 2.64 -10.58
C SER A 104 4.22 2.88 -9.46
N ASP A 105 5.36 3.46 -9.82
CA ASP A 105 6.52 3.78 -8.98
C ASP A 105 6.22 4.83 -7.90
N GLY A 106 4.98 5.35 -7.83
CA GLY A 106 4.62 6.44 -6.94
C GLY A 106 5.20 7.78 -7.37
N ALA A 107 5.99 7.80 -8.46
CA ALA A 107 6.56 9.01 -9.03
C ALA A 107 5.47 9.91 -9.63
N MET A 108 4.21 9.49 -9.67
CA MET A 108 3.12 10.40 -10.00
C MET A 108 3.08 11.61 -9.05
N VAL A 109 3.37 11.42 -7.76
CA VAL A 109 3.40 12.54 -6.78
C VAL A 109 4.68 13.35 -6.92
N ASP A 110 5.84 12.72 -7.07
CA ASP A 110 7.12 13.42 -7.24
C ASP A 110 7.20 14.16 -8.58
N ASN A 111 6.70 13.55 -9.67
CA ASN A 111 6.57 14.20 -10.96
C ASN A 111 5.53 15.32 -10.91
N LEU A 112 4.41 15.16 -10.19
CA LEU A 112 3.43 16.22 -10.01
C LEU A 112 3.99 17.40 -9.19
N MET A 113 4.73 17.13 -8.11
CA MET A 113 5.43 18.16 -7.32
C MET A 113 6.50 18.87 -8.16
N LYS A 114 7.29 18.12 -8.92
CA LYS A 114 8.31 18.67 -9.82
C LYS A 114 7.70 19.45 -10.97
N GLU A 115 6.56 19.02 -11.51
CA GLU A 115 5.80 19.77 -12.51
C GLU A 115 5.17 21.04 -11.93
N LEU A 116 4.70 21.01 -10.69
CA LEU A 116 4.22 22.19 -9.96
C LEU A 116 5.34 23.20 -9.69
N GLU A 117 6.50 22.73 -9.24
CA GLU A 117 7.70 23.56 -9.05
C GLU A 117 8.23 24.13 -10.37
N ASP A 118 8.30 23.32 -11.42
CA ASP A 118 8.68 23.77 -12.76
C ASP A 118 7.68 24.82 -13.27
N ALA A 119 6.37 24.63 -13.09
CA ALA A 119 5.34 25.57 -13.50
C ALA A 119 5.40 26.92 -12.74
N GLN A 120 5.84 26.89 -11.48
CA GLN A 120 6.08 28.09 -10.67
C GLN A 120 7.35 28.85 -11.12
N LYS A 121 8.39 28.13 -11.55
CA LYS A 121 9.67 28.71 -12.01
C LYS A 121 9.65 29.24 -13.44
N LEU A 122 8.66 28.87 -14.25
CA LEU A 122 8.50 29.40 -15.61
C LEU A 122 8.06 30.88 -15.57
N GLU A 123 8.91 31.79 -16.03
CA GLU A 123 8.53 33.15 -16.40
C GLU A 123 7.79 33.14 -17.75
N GLY A 124 6.73 33.95 -17.87
CA GLY A 124 5.94 34.05 -19.10
C GLY A 124 4.43 34.10 -18.86
N SER A 125 3.68 34.44 -19.91
CA SER A 125 2.21 34.53 -19.86
C SER A 125 1.55 33.17 -19.58
N ALA A 126 0.31 33.18 -19.05
CA ALA A 126 -0.43 31.94 -18.75
C ALA A 126 -0.58 31.02 -19.98
N ASP A 127 -0.69 31.59 -21.17
CA ASP A 127 -0.73 30.85 -22.43
C ASP A 127 0.61 30.19 -22.75
N GLU A 128 1.72 30.87 -22.47
CA GLU A 128 3.05 30.33 -22.70
C GLU A 128 3.35 29.15 -21.78
N LYS A 129 2.90 29.21 -20.51
CA LYS A 129 2.97 28.08 -19.59
C LYS A 129 2.20 26.87 -20.10
N LYS A 130 0.96 27.07 -20.57
CA LYS A 130 0.13 25.97 -21.14
C LYS A 130 0.77 25.36 -22.38
N ILE A 131 1.34 26.17 -23.27
CA ILE A 131 2.04 25.70 -24.47
C ILE A 131 3.27 24.86 -24.07
N ARG A 132 4.08 25.33 -23.12
CA ARG A 132 5.25 24.60 -22.60
C ARG A 132 4.86 23.24 -22.03
N THR A 133 3.80 23.17 -21.22
CA THR A 133 3.28 21.91 -20.67
C THR A 133 2.80 20.96 -21.76
N ALA A 134 2.04 21.45 -22.74
CA ALA A 134 1.54 20.65 -23.85
C ALA A 134 2.66 20.05 -24.70
N LEU A 135 3.71 20.83 -24.98
CA LEU A 135 4.87 20.37 -25.75
C LEU A 135 5.74 19.38 -24.97
N LYS A 136 5.92 19.59 -23.66
CA LYS A 136 6.67 18.66 -22.78
C LYS A 136 6.00 17.27 -22.77
N ALA A 137 4.67 17.21 -22.72
CA ALA A 137 3.90 15.96 -22.74
C ALA A 137 4.11 15.13 -24.03
N ILE A 138 4.47 15.77 -25.15
CA ILE A 138 4.76 15.12 -26.43
C ILE A 138 6.27 15.06 -26.75
N GLY A 139 7.13 15.37 -25.77
CA GLY A 139 8.58 15.26 -25.89
C GLY A 139 9.28 16.42 -26.63
N ILE A 140 8.62 17.55 -26.83
CA ILE A 140 9.18 18.73 -27.52
C ILE A 140 9.64 19.77 -26.50
N ASN A 141 10.90 20.21 -26.59
CA ASN A 141 11.45 21.27 -25.74
C ASN A 141 11.18 22.65 -26.35
N TYR A 142 10.31 23.44 -25.70
CA TYR A 142 9.93 24.78 -26.15
C TYR A 142 11.11 25.75 -26.31
N ASP A 143 12.11 25.68 -25.43
CA ASP A 143 13.24 26.63 -25.45
C ASP A 143 14.17 26.41 -26.64
N LYS A 144 14.12 25.21 -27.25
CA LYS A 144 14.88 24.87 -28.46
C LYS A 144 14.18 25.27 -29.76
N LEU A 145 12.97 25.79 -29.68
CA LEU A 145 12.22 26.26 -30.86
C LEU A 145 12.63 27.68 -31.23
N THR A 146 12.72 27.92 -32.53
CA THR A 146 12.86 29.26 -33.11
C THR A 146 11.58 30.10 -32.92
N GLU A 147 11.70 31.42 -33.05
CA GLU A 147 10.58 32.36 -32.98
C GLU A 147 9.42 31.98 -33.93
N ASP A 148 9.74 31.54 -35.15
CA ASP A 148 8.74 31.19 -36.16
C ASP A 148 8.05 29.86 -35.85
N GLU A 149 8.78 28.86 -35.34
CA GLU A 149 8.21 27.61 -34.85
C GLU A 149 7.28 27.85 -33.66
N ARG A 150 7.67 28.72 -32.73
CA ARG A 150 6.83 29.12 -31.58
C ARG A 150 5.52 29.77 -32.04
N LYS A 151 5.59 30.70 -33.01
CA LYS A 151 4.41 31.36 -33.59
C LYS A 151 3.48 30.35 -34.27
N LEU A 152 4.05 29.40 -35.04
CA LEU A 152 3.29 28.38 -35.74
C LEU A 152 2.57 27.44 -34.76
N ILE A 153 3.28 26.94 -33.75
CA ILE A 153 2.72 26.06 -32.71
C ILE A 153 1.62 26.79 -31.92
N LYS A 154 1.86 28.04 -31.54
CA LYS A 154 0.85 28.87 -30.88
C LYS A 154 -0.43 28.98 -31.72
N LYS A 155 -0.30 29.22 -33.03
CA LYS A 155 -1.44 29.26 -33.97
C LYS A 155 -2.18 27.92 -34.08
N ILE A 156 -1.47 26.79 -34.04
CA ILE A 156 -2.08 25.46 -34.06
C ILE A 156 -2.83 25.19 -32.74
N LEU A 157 -2.23 25.50 -31.60
CA LEU A 157 -2.82 25.26 -30.27
C LEU A 157 -4.02 26.17 -29.97
N TYR A 158 -4.11 27.36 -30.55
CA TYR A 158 -5.36 28.17 -30.48
C TYR A 158 -6.52 27.56 -31.28
N LYS A 159 -6.25 26.70 -32.26
CA LYS A 159 -7.30 25.95 -32.95
C LYS A 159 -7.80 24.76 -32.13
N THR A 160 -7.04 24.29 -31.14
CA THR A 160 -7.46 23.24 -30.22
C THR A 160 -8.20 23.83 -29.02
N ALA A 161 -8.92 23.00 -28.26
CA ALA A 161 -9.61 23.45 -27.06
C ALA A 161 -8.67 23.86 -25.90
N MET A 162 -7.35 23.66 -26.02
CA MET A 162 -6.37 23.90 -24.96
C MET A 162 -6.19 25.39 -24.61
N LEU A 163 -6.29 26.28 -25.59
CA LEU A 163 -6.02 27.72 -25.42
C LEU A 163 -7.25 28.61 -25.62
N LYS A 164 -8.46 28.02 -25.74
CA LYS A 164 -9.69 28.80 -25.82
C LYS A 164 -10.03 29.39 -24.44
N PRO A 165 -10.36 30.69 -24.34
CA PRO A 165 -10.93 31.23 -23.11
C PRO A 165 -12.33 30.63 -22.91
N GLY A 166 -12.54 29.87 -21.82
CA GLY A 166 -13.89 29.53 -21.36
C GLY A 166 -14.24 28.06 -21.07
N THR A 167 -13.34 27.08 -21.17
CA THR A 167 -13.71 25.66 -21.04
C THR A 167 -13.54 25.03 -19.64
N LEU A 168 -13.31 25.81 -18.58
CA LEU A 168 -13.32 25.30 -17.19
C LEU A 168 -14.08 26.22 -16.21
N ALA A 169 -15.21 26.80 -16.64
CA ALA A 169 -16.21 27.31 -15.69
C ALA A 169 -17.26 26.21 -15.48
N GLY A 170 -17.27 25.62 -14.30
CA GLY A 170 -18.14 24.50 -13.95
C GLY A 170 -19.61 24.75 -14.26
N ASN A 171 -20.23 23.75 -14.88
CA ASN A 171 -21.67 23.55 -14.86
C ASN A 171 -22.17 23.51 -13.40
N ARG A 172 -22.56 24.67 -12.85
CA ARG A 172 -23.53 24.74 -11.75
C ARG A 172 -24.87 25.12 -12.36
N GLY A 173 -25.72 24.11 -12.54
CA GLY A 173 -27.11 24.30 -12.93
C GLY A 173 -27.82 25.26 -11.97
N LYS A 174 -28.24 26.42 -12.48
CA LYS A 174 -29.28 27.23 -11.84
C LYS A 174 -30.62 26.59 -12.16
N HIS A 175 -31.19 25.88 -11.19
CA HIS A 175 -32.60 25.51 -11.25
C HIS A 175 -33.45 26.77 -11.06
N ARG A 176 -34.25 27.10 -12.08
CA ARG A 176 -35.35 28.07 -12.00
C ARG A 176 -36.37 27.59 -10.97
N ARG A 177 -36.75 28.48 -10.05
CA ARG A 177 -38.14 28.74 -9.67
C ARG A 177 -38.31 30.26 -9.63
#